data_AF-A0AA96V138-F1
#
_entry.id   AF-A0AA96V138-F1
#
_cell.length_a   1.000
_cell.length_b   1.000
_cell.length_c   1.000
_cell.angle_alpha   90.00
_cell.angle_beta   90.00
_cell.angle_gamma   90.00
#
_symmetry.space_group_name_H-M   'P 1'
#
loop_
_entity.id
_entity.type
_entity.pdbx_description
1 polymer ?
#
loop_
_entity_poly.entity_id
_entity_poly.type
_entity_poly.pdbx_seq_one_letter_code
_entity_poly.pdbx_strand_id
1 'polypeptide(L)' 'MMDENSKHLLELQDKMEKMPDEELIAFVSENYPEAGWCGKRKLVVRKILTFERMRMYGDKDLSMTDEEWAEKTKQS' A
#
# COMPACT_ATOMS: atom_id res chain seq x y z
N MET A 1 5.32 5.34 22.57
CA MET A 1 5.60 4.07 21.87
C MET A 1 5.04 4.22 20.47
N MET A 2 5.77 3.76 19.45
CA MET A 2 5.23 3.68 18.09
C MET A 2 4.16 2.57 18.06
N ASP A 3 3.02 2.83 17.43
CA ASP A 3 1.99 1.81 17.25
C ASP A 3 2.47 0.73 16.27
N GLU A 4 1.93 -0.49 16.41
CA GLU A 4 2.38 -1.66 15.65
C GLU A 4 2.17 -1.48 14.13
N ASN A 5 1.12 -0.77 13.71
CA ASN A 5 0.84 -0.48 12.30
C ASN A 5 1.90 0.46 11.71
N SER A 6 2.25 1.53 12.42
CA SER A 6 3.33 2.44 12.02
C SER A 6 4.68 1.73 11.96
N LYS A 7 4.95 0.80 12.88
CA LYS A 7 6.16 -0.02 12.86
C LYS A 7 6.22 -0.92 11.62
N HIS A 8 5.13 -1.62 11.31
CA HIS A 8 5.06 -2.47 10.11
C HIS A 8 5.27 -1.67 8.82
N LEU A 9 4.63 -0.50 8.67
CA LEU A 9 4.79 0.32 7.47
C LEU A 9 6.24 0.78 7.27
N LEU A 10 6.96 1.09 8.35
CA LEU A 10 8.38 1.46 8.27
C LEU A 10 9.27 0.27 7.90
N GLU A 11 9.03 -0.90 8.49
CA GLU A 11 9.77 -2.12 8.16
C GLU A 11 9.55 -2.52 6.70
N LEU A 12 8.31 -2.40 6.21
CA LEU A 12 7.96 -2.67 4.82
C LEU A 12 8.65 -1.67 3.86
N GLN A 13 8.67 -0.38 4.22
CA GLN A 13 9.37 0.64 3.43
C GLN A 13 10.88 0.34 3.34
N ASP A 14 11.53 0.11 4.48
CA ASP A 14 12.96 -0.13 4.56
C ASP A 14 13.37 -1.39 3.77
N LYS A 15 12.57 -2.46 3.88
CA LYS A 15 12.75 -3.68 3.10
C LYS A 15 12.75 -3.41 1.60
N MET A 16 11.74 -2.69 1.09
CA MET A 16 11.62 -2.40 -0.34
C MET A 16 12.67 -1.40 -0.86
N GLU A 17 13.12 -0.45 -0.03
CA GLU A 17 14.16 0.50 -0.42
C GLU A 17 15.54 -0.15 -0.55
N LYS A 18 15.81 -1.21 0.23
CA LYS A 18 17.07 -1.96 0.21
C LYS A 18 17.14 -3.09 -0.83
N MET A 19 16.00 -3.57 -1.32
CA MET A 19 15.96 -4.59 -2.38
C MET A 19 16.56 -4.09 -3.69
N PRO A 20 17.23 -4.92 -4.50
CA PRO A 20 17.46 -4.67 -5.93
C PRO A 20 16.15 -4.49 -6.70
N ASP A 21 16.20 -3.84 -7.88
CA ASP A 21 14.98 -3.57 -8.65
C ASP A 21 14.27 -4.87 -9.09
N GLU A 22 15.02 -5.90 -9.48
CA GLU A 22 14.47 -7.21 -9.87
C GLU A 22 13.76 -7.91 -8.71
N GLU A 23 14.37 -7.89 -7.52
CA GLU A 23 13.77 -8.45 -6.31
C GLU A 23 12.53 -7.68 -5.87
N LEU A 24 12.55 -6.35 -6.00
CA LEU A 24 11.38 -5.53 -5.74
C LEU A 24 10.24 -5.90 -6.70
N ILE A 25 10.51 -6.04 -8.00
CA ILE A 25 9.49 -6.44 -8.97
C ILE A 25 8.88 -7.80 -8.62
N ALA A 26 9.71 -8.78 -8.28
CA ALA A 26 9.25 -10.10 -7.87
C ALA A 26 8.40 -10.02 -6.59
N PHE A 27 8.90 -9.32 -5.57
CA PHE A 27 8.19 -9.11 -4.30
C PHE A 27 6.82 -8.47 -4.51
N VAL A 28 6.74 -7.42 -5.32
CA VAL A 28 5.47 -6.74 -5.61
C VAL A 28 4.52 -7.66 -6.36
N SER A 29 5.01 -8.42 -7.34
CA SER A 29 4.18 -9.32 -8.13
C SER A 29 3.61 -10.47 -7.30
N GLU A 30 4.38 -10.99 -6.34
CA GLU A 30 3.97 -12.09 -5.46
C GLU A 30 3.00 -11.63 -4.35
N ASN A 31 3.27 -10.47 -3.73
CA ASN A 31 2.54 -10.01 -2.54
C ASN A 31 1.38 -9.06 -2.87
N TYR A 32 1.45 -8.40 -4.03
CA TYR A 32 0.48 -7.42 -4.50
C TYR A 32 0.11 -7.70 -5.96
N PRO A 33 -0.41 -8.91 -6.30
CA PRO A 33 -0.68 -9.30 -7.69
C PRO A 33 -1.79 -8.44 -8.34
N GLU A 34 -2.68 -7.90 -7.51
CA GLU A 34 -3.79 -7.02 -7.88
C GLU A 34 -3.32 -5.63 -8.33
N ALA A 35 -2.06 -5.31 -8.04
CA ALA A 35 -1.51 -3.99 -8.22
C ALA A 35 -1.24 -3.71 -9.70
N GLY A 36 -0.54 -4.58 -10.44
CA GLY A 36 -0.10 -4.26 -11.80
C GLY A 36 0.82 -3.03 -11.85
N TRP A 37 1.68 -2.86 -10.83
CA TRP A 37 2.43 -1.61 -10.63
C TRP A 37 3.77 -1.61 -11.33
N CYS A 38 3.87 -0.75 -12.34
CA CYS A 38 5.09 -0.45 -13.07
C CYS A 38 5.52 1.01 -12.87
N GLY A 39 6.81 1.30 -13.03
CA GLY A 39 7.37 2.66 -12.99
C GLY A 39 8.56 2.83 -12.05
N LYS A 40 8.89 4.09 -11.72
CA LYS A 40 10.03 4.42 -10.84
C LYS A 40 9.82 3.81 -9.45
N ARG A 41 10.85 3.15 -8.89
CA ARG A 41 10.89 2.55 -7.55
C ARG A 41 10.15 3.36 -6.48
N LYS A 42 10.49 4.64 -6.33
CA LYS A 42 9.89 5.53 -5.32
C LYS A 42 8.36 5.62 -5.42
N LEU A 43 7.81 5.57 -6.63
CA LEU A 43 6.36 5.58 -6.85
C LEU A 43 5.74 4.24 -6.49
N VAL A 44 6.38 3.13 -6.87
CA VAL A 44 5.93 1.76 -6.54
C VAL A 44 5.87 1.59 -5.02
N VAL A 45 6.98 1.88 -4.32
CA VAL A 45 7.07 1.82 -2.85
C VAL A 45 5.98 2.67 -2.18
N ARG A 46 5.81 3.93 -2.61
CA ARG A 46 4.78 4.80 -2.05
C ARG A 46 3.38 4.21 -2.21
N LYS A 47 3.04 3.71 -3.40
CA LYS A 47 1.72 3.12 -3.64
C LYS A 47 1.51 1.90 -2.73
N ILE A 48 2.54 1.09 -2.48
CA ILE A 48 2.44 -0.13 -1.64
C ILE A 48 2.15 0.24 -0.21
N LEU A 49 2.91 1.20 0.31
CA LEU A 49 2.68 1.70 1.66
C LEU A 49 1.29 2.32 1.82
N THR A 50 0.78 3.02 0.80
CA THR A 50 -0.60 3.53 0.81
C THR A 50 -1.62 2.40 0.85
N PHE A 51 -1.46 1.37 0.02
CA PHE A 51 -2.37 0.24 -0.04
C PHE A 51 -2.35 -0.60 1.24
N GLU A 52 -1.16 -0.87 1.77
CA GLU A 52 -0.98 -1.56 3.05
C GLU A 52 -1.64 -0.77 4.19
N ARG A 53 -1.46 0.55 4.20
CA ARG A 53 -2.16 1.45 5.13
C ARG A 53 -3.68 1.32 4.98
N MET A 54 -4.20 1.34 3.76
CA MET A 54 -5.64 1.18 3.53
C MET A 54 -6.17 -0.16 4.07
N ARG A 55 -5.44 -1.27 3.88
CA ARG A 55 -5.79 -2.59 4.47
C ARG A 55 -5.80 -2.58 5.99
N MET A 56 -4.83 -1.92 6.62
CA MET A 56 -4.68 -1.87 8.09
C MET A 56 -5.73 -1.02 8.78
N TYR A 57 -6.05 0.13 8.20
CA TYR A 57 -6.96 1.10 8.80
C TYR A 57 -8.40 0.95 8.30
N GLY A 58 -8.66 -0.03 7.41
CA GLY A 58 -10.00 -0.31 6.87
C GLY A 58 -10.58 0.82 6.02
N ASP A 59 -9.72 1.70 5.50
CA ASP A 59 -10.15 3.01 4.96
C ASP A 59 -10.59 2.97 3.48
N LYS A 60 -10.59 1.78 2.88
CA LYS A 60 -11.38 1.46 1.69
C LYS A 60 -11.79 0.00 1.77
N ASP A 61 -13.07 -0.23 2.01
CA ASP A 61 -13.68 -1.49 1.57
C ASP A 61 -13.50 -1.53 0.05
N LEU A 62 -12.65 -2.43 -0.46
CA LEU A 62 -12.39 -2.55 -1.90
C LEU A 62 -13.61 -3.07 -2.67
N SER A 63 -14.68 -3.46 -1.97
CA SER A 63 -15.99 -3.71 -2.57
C SER A 63 -16.80 -2.43 -2.83
N MET A 64 -16.44 -1.31 -2.20
CA MET A 64 -17.09 -0.02 -2.42
C MET A 64 -16.52 0.65 -3.66
N THR A 65 -17.43 1.02 -4.54
CA THR A 65 -17.18 1.88 -5.70
C THR A 65 -16.67 3.27 -5.26
N ASP A 66 -16.01 3.99 -6.17
CA ASP A 66 -15.54 5.35 -5.91
C ASP A 66 -16.68 6.31 -5.50
N GLU A 67 -17.91 6.04 -5.96
CA GLU A 67 -19.12 6.78 -5.61
C GLU A 67 -19.51 6.58 -4.14
N GLU A 68 -19.52 5.33 -3.67
CA GLU A 68 -19.89 4.99 -2.29
C GLU A 68 -18.89 5.56 -1.27
N TRP A 69 -17.60 5.63 -1.62
CA TRP A 69 -16.58 6.23 -0.75
C TRP A 69 -16.72 7.76 -0.66
N ALA A 70 -17.03 8.41 -1.78
CA ALA A 70 -17.28 9.85 -1.83
C ALA A 70 -18.53 10.26 -1.04
N GLU A 71 -19.48 9.34 -0.85
CA GLU A 71 -20.70 9.59 -0.07
C GLU A 71 -20.46 9.41 1.44
N LYS A 72 -19.70 8.38 1.83
CA LYS A 72 -19.33 8.11 3.24
C LYS A 72 -18.52 9.26 3.87
N THR A 73 -17.64 9.89 3.09
CA THR A 73 -16.79 11.00 3.55
C THR A 73 -17.51 12.36 3.63
N LYS A 74 -18.69 12.51 3.02
CA LYS A 74 -19.53 13.72 3.12
C LYS A 74 -20.38 13.77 4.39
N GLN A 75 -20.56 12.62 5.07
CA GLN A 75 -21.40 12.50 6.26
C GLN A 75 -20.60 12.55 7.58
N SER A 76 -19.28 12.79 7.52
CA SER A 76 -18.39 12.88 8.70
C SER A 76 -17.90 14.28 8.98
#